data_AF-A0A841J8D2-F1
#
_entry.id   AF-A0A841J8D2-F1
#
_cell.length_a   1.000
_cell.length_b   1.000
_cell.length_c   1.000
_cell.angle_alpha   90.00
_cell.angle_beta   90.00
_cell.angle_gamma   90.00
#
_symmetry.space_group_name_H-M   'P 1'
#
loop_
_entity.id
_entity.type
_entity.pdbx_description
1 polymer ?
#
loop_
_entity_poly.entity_id
_entity_poly.type
_entity_poly.pdbx_seq_one_letter_code
_entity_poly.pdbx_strand_id
1 'polypeptide(L)'
;MNNLKQTLRVLRSKMKLLAIQHTEYIGITVALLLLLIFPPIIRLYDPTAAPIDAGALSGILLAVVSVLIFLSVTWWFIRAIWPVFAEYSNTDFTTDFKNLQPWQKIKIYMGFYSFVVLAFLAALVAIL
;
A
#
# COMPACT_ATOMS: atom_id res chain seq x y z
N MET A 1 -27.30 28.24 -5.02
CA MET A 1 -26.06 27.91 -5.79
C MET A 1 -24.96 27.24 -4.95
N ASN A 2 -24.98 27.31 -3.60
CA ASN A 2 -23.99 26.64 -2.73
C ASN A 2 -24.17 25.11 -2.60
N ASN A 3 -25.41 24.62 -2.52
CA ASN A 3 -25.66 23.18 -2.34
C ASN A 3 -25.12 22.32 -3.51
N LEU A 4 -25.26 22.78 -4.75
CA LEU A 4 -24.82 22.04 -5.95
C LEU A 4 -23.29 21.84 -5.99
N LYS A 5 -22.52 22.86 -5.59
CA LYS A 5 -21.06 22.77 -5.49
C LYS A 5 -20.64 21.80 -4.39
N GLN A 6 -21.40 21.74 -3.31
CA GLN A 6 -21.17 20.83 -2.20
C GLN A 6 -21.43 19.37 -2.62
N THR A 7 -22.54 19.10 -3.32
CA THR A 7 -22.84 17.76 -3.85
C THR A 7 -21.79 17.30 -4.87
N LEU A 8 -21.33 18.19 -5.73
CA LEU A 8 -20.28 17.88 -6.71
C LEU A 8 -18.92 17.58 -6.06
N ARG A 9 -18.58 18.21 -4.92
CA ARG A 9 -17.37 17.86 -4.16
C ARG A 9 -17.46 16.46 -3.57
N VAL A 10 -18.60 16.13 -2.97
CA VAL A 10 -18.84 14.80 -2.38
C VAL A 10 -18.83 13.70 -3.44
N LEU A 11 -19.40 13.96 -4.61
CA LEU A 11 -19.38 13.00 -5.73
C LEU A 11 -17.95 12.79 -6.25
N ARG A 12 -17.18 13.88 -6.37
CA ARG A 12 -15.79 13.83 -6.84
C ARG A 12 -14.87 13.11 -5.85
N SER A 13 -15.05 13.31 -4.54
CA SER A 13 -14.28 12.60 -3.53
C SER A 13 -14.60 11.10 -3.53
N LYS A 14 -15.88 10.71 -3.64
CA LYS A 14 -16.28 9.31 -3.80
C LYS A 14 -15.69 8.65 -5.04
N MET A 15 -15.70 9.31 -6.20
CA MET A 15 -15.10 8.77 -7.42
C MET A 15 -13.58 8.60 -7.30
N LYS A 16 -12.89 9.54 -6.63
CA LYS A 16 -11.44 9.47 -6.42
C LYS A 16 -11.07 8.32 -5.48
N LEU A 17 -11.87 8.11 -4.43
CA LEU A 17 -11.72 6.97 -3.51
C LEU A 17 -11.91 5.63 -4.22
N LEU A 18 -12.92 5.53 -5.10
CA LEU A 18 -13.15 4.35 -5.93
C LEU A 18 -11.95 4.06 -6.85
N ALA A 19 -11.39 5.08 -7.51
CA ALA A 19 -10.25 4.91 -8.40
C ALA A 19 -8.98 4.42 -7.66
N ILE A 20 -8.70 4.97 -6.47
CA ILE A 20 -7.56 4.57 -5.64
C ILE A 20 -7.75 3.12 -5.16
N GLN A 21 -8.95 2.78 -4.71
CA GLN A 21 -9.29 1.43 -4.27
C GLN A 21 -9.14 0.40 -5.41
N HIS A 22 -9.56 0.73 -6.63
CA HIS A 22 -9.31 -0.14 -7.80
C HIS A 22 -7.81 -0.34 -8.07
N THR A 23 -7.00 0.70 -7.88
CA THR A 23 -5.55 0.63 -8.11
C THR A 23 -4.86 -0.27 -7.06
N GLU A 24 -5.30 -0.21 -5.80
CA GLU A 24 -4.81 -1.07 -4.72
C GLU A 24 -5.10 -2.56 -5.01
N TYR A 25 -6.33 -2.89 -5.40
CA TYR A 25 -6.69 -4.27 -5.75
C TYR A 25 -5.95 -4.78 -7.00
N ILE A 26 -5.73 -3.91 -7.99
CA ILE A 26 -4.90 -4.24 -9.16
C ILE A 26 -3.46 -4.55 -8.71
N GLY A 27 -2.87 -3.74 -7.82
CA GLY A 27 -1.53 -3.96 -7.29
C GLY A 27 -1.39 -5.30 -6.58
N ILE A 28 -2.35 -5.66 -5.73
CA ILE A 28 -2.37 -6.97 -5.05
C ILE A 28 -2.53 -8.11 -6.06
N THR A 29 -3.42 -7.96 -7.04
CA THR A 29 -3.67 -9.00 -8.05
C THR A 29 -2.44 -9.24 -8.92
N VAL A 30 -1.78 -8.16 -9.35
CA VAL A 30 -0.54 -8.24 -10.13
C VAL A 30 0.59 -8.89 -9.32
N ALA A 31 0.73 -8.54 -8.04
CA ALA A 31 1.75 -9.14 -7.17
C ALA A 31 1.49 -10.64 -6.91
N LEU A 32 0.23 -11.05 -6.75
CA LEU A 32 -0.16 -12.47 -6.64
C LEU A 32 0.09 -13.26 -7.93
N LEU A 33 -0.22 -12.67 -9.09
CA LEU A 33 0.05 -13.29 -10.39
C LEU A 33 1.55 -13.45 -10.63
N LEU A 34 2.35 -12.43 -10.29
CA LEU A 34 3.80 -12.54 -10.30
C LEU A 34 4.27 -13.69 -9.40
N LEU A 35 3.70 -13.85 -8.20
CA LEU A 35 4.07 -14.94 -7.28
C LEU A 35 3.82 -16.33 -7.87
N LEU A 36 2.73 -16.51 -8.60
CA LEU A 36 2.37 -17.80 -9.21
C LEU A 36 3.23 -18.11 -10.45
N ILE A 37 3.57 -17.10 -11.23
CA ILE A 37 4.24 -17.25 -12.53
C ILE A 37 5.76 -17.24 -12.38
N PHE A 38 6.30 -16.64 -11.32
CA PHE A 38 7.74 -16.47 -11.14
C PHE A 38 8.52 -17.78 -10.91
N PRO A 39 8.06 -18.74 -10.08
CA PRO A 39 8.74 -20.04 -9.93
C PRO A 39 8.90 -20.86 -11.23
N PRO A 40 7.87 -21.03 -12.08
CA PRO A 40 8.02 -21.76 -13.34
C PRO A 40 8.89 -21.03 -14.37
N ILE A 41 8.91 -19.68 -14.38
CA ILE A 41 9.80 -18.91 -15.28
C ILE A 41 11.27 -19.16 -14.93
N ILE A 42 11.64 -19.13 -13.65
CA ILE A 42 13.03 -19.35 -13.24
C ILE A 42 13.50 -20.75 -13.64
N ARG A 43 12.65 -21.76 -13.46
CA ARG A 43 12.94 -23.14 -13.86
C ARG A 43 13.11 -23.35 -15.36
N LEU A 44 12.58 -22.44 -16.19
CA LEU A 44 12.75 -22.51 -17.65
C LEU A 44 14.16 -22.08 -18.08
N TYR A 45 14.77 -21.14 -17.35
CA TYR A 45 16.11 -20.63 -17.64
C TYR A 45 17.21 -21.40 -16.90
N ASP A 46 16.93 -21.86 -15.69
CA ASP A 46 17.84 -22.71 -14.91
C ASP A 46 17.08 -23.94 -14.37
N PRO A 47 17.11 -25.08 -15.10
CA PRO A 47 16.46 -26.32 -14.65
C PRO A 47 17.19 -26.98 -13.47
N THR A 48 18.40 -26.52 -13.11
CA THR A 48 19.17 -27.00 -11.96
C THR A 48 18.96 -26.16 -10.70
N ALA A 49 18.29 -25.01 -10.80
CA ALA A 49 17.94 -24.19 -9.65
C ALA A 49 17.13 -25.00 -8.62
N ALA A 50 17.68 -25.13 -7.42
CA ALA A 50 17.05 -25.88 -6.35
C ALA A 50 15.69 -25.24 -6.01
N PRO A 51 14.69 -26.04 -5.56
CA PRO A 51 13.42 -25.49 -5.06
C PRO A 51 13.59 -24.40 -3.99
N ILE A 52 14.72 -24.41 -3.28
CA ILE A 52 15.11 -23.44 -2.26
C ILE A 52 15.46 -22.06 -2.85
N ASP A 53 16.14 -21.98 -4.00
CA ASP A 53 16.57 -20.70 -4.59
C ASP A 53 15.40 -19.94 -5.20
N ALA A 54 14.50 -20.66 -5.88
CA ALA A 54 13.21 -20.12 -6.30
C ALA A 54 12.33 -19.76 -5.08
N GLY A 55 12.45 -20.52 -3.99
CA GLY A 55 11.80 -20.26 -2.70
C GLY A 55 12.24 -18.94 -2.07
N ALA A 56 13.54 -18.66 -2.01
CA ALA A 56 14.09 -17.44 -1.43
C ALA A 56 13.66 -16.18 -2.19
N LEU A 57 13.72 -16.20 -3.53
CA LEU A 57 13.24 -15.08 -4.35
C LEU A 57 11.72 -14.93 -4.30
N SER A 58 10.97 -16.04 -4.25
CA SER A 58 9.52 -16.00 -4.01
C SER A 58 9.16 -15.47 -2.62
N GLY A 59 10.04 -15.66 -1.63
CA GLY A 59 9.91 -15.10 -0.29
C GLY A 59 9.92 -13.58 -0.31
N ILE A 60 10.85 -12.95 -1.03
CA ILE A 60 10.85 -11.49 -1.21
C ILE A 60 9.52 -11.03 -1.82
N LEU A 61 9.00 -11.76 -2.81
CA LEU A 61 7.71 -11.45 -3.42
C LEU A 61 6.54 -11.62 -2.43
N LEU A 62 6.59 -12.67 -1.59
CA LEU A 62 5.63 -12.92 -0.53
C LEU A 62 5.66 -11.82 0.54
N ALA A 63 6.84 -11.29 0.89
CA ALA A 63 6.97 -10.13 1.77
C ALA A 63 6.26 -8.91 1.18
N VAL A 64 6.49 -8.62 -0.10
CA VAL A 64 5.81 -7.50 -0.80
C VAL A 64 4.29 -7.70 -0.80
N VAL A 65 3.81 -8.90 -1.12
CA VAL A 65 2.38 -9.23 -1.09
C VAL A 65 1.81 -9.09 0.32
N SER A 66 2.53 -9.56 1.35
CA SER A 66 2.10 -9.49 2.75
C SER A 66 1.99 -8.04 3.23
N VAL A 67 2.95 -7.18 2.87
CA VAL A 67 2.90 -5.74 3.17
C VAL A 67 1.72 -5.08 2.45
N LEU A 68 1.49 -5.38 1.17
CA LEU A 68 0.34 -4.84 0.42
C LEU A 68 -1.00 -5.25 1.02
N ILE A 69 -1.15 -6.54 1.38
CA ILE A 69 -2.34 -7.05 2.04
C ILE A 69 -2.53 -6.35 3.40
N PHE A 70 -1.47 -6.25 4.20
CA PHE A 70 -1.51 -5.56 5.49
C PHE A 70 -1.93 -4.10 5.34
N LEU A 71 -1.42 -3.40 4.34
CA LEU A 71 -1.79 -2.01 4.04
C LEU A 71 -3.29 -1.91 3.69
N SER A 72 -3.77 -2.78 2.81
CA SER A 72 -5.19 -2.80 2.41
C SER A 72 -6.13 -3.15 3.56
N VAL A 73 -5.76 -4.11 4.42
CA VAL A 73 -6.54 -4.46 5.62
C VAL A 73 -6.55 -3.30 6.61
N THR A 74 -5.41 -2.64 6.82
CA THR A 74 -5.31 -1.47 7.70
C THR A 74 -6.19 -0.33 7.19
N TRP A 75 -6.18 -0.07 5.88
CA TRP A 75 -7.06 0.94 5.28
C TRP A 75 -8.54 0.56 5.36
N TRP A 76 -8.86 -0.72 5.23
CA TRP A 76 -10.23 -1.19 5.44
C TRP A 76 -10.66 -0.96 6.90
N PHE A 77 -9.80 -1.27 7.86
CA PHE A 77 -10.01 -1.02 9.29
C PHE A 77 -10.21 0.46 9.62
N ILE A 78 -9.35 1.34 9.09
CA ILE A 78 -9.47 2.80 9.29
C ILE A 78 -10.81 3.31 8.75
N ARG A 79 -11.23 2.85 7.57
CA ARG A 79 -12.53 3.22 6.98
C ARG A 79 -13.71 2.68 7.79
N ALA A 80 -13.58 1.50 8.37
CA ALA A 80 -14.63 0.86 9.17
C ALA A 80 -14.80 1.50 10.55
N ILE A 81 -13.69 1.78 11.25
CA ILE A 81 -13.71 2.28 12.63
C ILE A 81 -13.79 3.81 12.69
N TRP A 82 -13.07 4.51 11.80
CA TRP A 82 -12.99 5.97 11.78
C TRP A 82 -13.22 6.55 10.38
N PRO A 83 -14.47 6.53 9.87
CA PRO A 83 -14.81 7.10 8.57
C PRO A 83 -14.48 8.60 8.49
N VAL A 84 -14.61 9.33 9.60
CA VAL A 84 -14.26 10.76 9.70
C VAL A 84 -12.76 10.99 9.47
N PHE A 85 -11.91 10.10 9.96
CA PHE A 85 -10.47 10.19 9.76
C PHE A 85 -10.07 9.87 8.31
N ALA A 86 -10.77 8.91 7.69
CA ALA A 86 -10.61 8.62 6.27
C ALA A 86 -11.02 9.80 5.38
N GLU A 87 -12.08 10.53 5.75
CA GLU A 87 -12.51 11.73 5.04
C GLU A 87 -11.54 12.91 5.25
N TYR A 88 -11.08 13.12 6.49
CA TYR A 88 -10.07 14.14 6.82
C TYR A 88 -8.75 13.89 6.07
N SER A 89 -8.28 12.65 6.03
CA SER A 89 -7.06 12.24 5.31
C SER A 89 -7.11 12.61 3.82
N ASN A 90 -8.28 12.56 3.19
CA ASN A 90 -8.42 12.83 1.76
C ASN A 90 -8.67 14.31 1.45
N THR A 91 -9.34 15.03 2.34
CA THR A 91 -9.91 16.35 2.03
C THR A 91 -9.09 17.48 2.65
N ASP A 92 -8.68 17.31 3.92
CA ASP A 92 -8.16 18.39 4.74
C ASP A 92 -6.67 18.22 5.06
N PHE A 93 -6.19 16.97 5.09
CA PHE A 93 -4.79 16.66 5.37
C PHE A 93 -3.82 17.37 4.43
N THR A 94 -4.15 17.53 3.15
CA THR A 94 -3.27 18.23 2.19
C THR A 94 -3.09 19.71 2.53
N THR A 95 -4.13 20.33 3.07
CA THR A 95 -4.15 21.76 3.44
C THR A 95 -3.41 21.95 4.76
N ASP A 96 -3.72 21.10 5.75
CA ASP A 96 -3.07 21.15 7.05
C ASP A 96 -1.60 20.76 6.98
N PHE A 97 -1.26 19.79 6.12
CA PHE A 97 0.12 19.40 5.88
C PHE A 97 0.94 20.53 5.24
N LYS A 98 0.35 21.38 4.40
CA LYS A 98 1.05 22.56 3.85
C LYS A 98 1.30 23.61 4.93
N ASN A 99 0.39 23.77 5.87
CA ASN A 99 0.49 24.72 6.98
C ASN A 99 1.40 24.26 8.12
N LEU A 100 1.79 22.98 8.16
CA LEU A 100 2.75 22.47 9.14
C LEU A 100 4.13 23.13 9.01
N GLN A 101 4.78 23.32 10.14
CA GLN A 101 6.15 23.84 10.19
C GLN A 101 7.13 22.88 9.51
N PRO A 102 8.20 23.37 8.88
CA PRO A 102 9.17 22.54 8.17
C PRO A 102 9.71 21.36 9.00
N TRP A 103 9.99 21.59 10.29
CA TRP A 103 10.46 20.55 11.21
C TRP A 103 9.46 19.42 11.43
N GLN A 104 8.16 19.72 11.45
CA GLN A 104 7.12 18.71 11.59
C GLN A 104 7.00 17.85 10.33
N LYS A 105 7.12 18.47 9.15
CA LYS A 105 7.16 17.75 7.86
C LYS A 105 8.32 16.77 7.82
N ILE A 106 9.52 17.20 8.20
CA ILE A 106 10.72 16.34 8.22
C ILE A 106 10.52 15.14 9.15
N LYS A 107 9.97 15.34 10.36
CA LYS A 107 9.67 14.25 11.29
C LYS A 107 8.68 13.24 10.73
N ILE A 108 7.62 13.71 10.05
CA ILE A 108 6.63 12.83 9.42
C ILE A 108 7.27 12.01 8.30
N TYR A 109 8.08 12.64 7.44
CA TYR A 109 8.79 11.93 6.37
C TYR A 109 9.79 10.90 6.91
N MET A 110 10.61 11.28 7.90
CA MET A 110 11.54 10.35 8.54
C MET A 110 10.81 9.19 9.22
N GLY A 111 9.75 9.48 9.98
CA GLY A 111 8.97 8.45 10.66
C GLY A 111 8.33 7.46 9.69
N PHE A 112 7.75 7.96 8.61
CA PHE A 112 7.18 7.10 7.56
C PHE A 112 8.25 6.23 6.90
N TYR A 113 9.40 6.82 6.54
CA TYR A 113 10.51 6.08 5.91
C TYR A 113 11.09 5.01 6.85
N SER A 114 11.29 5.35 8.13
CA SER A 114 11.72 4.40 9.16
C SER A 114 10.72 3.25 9.32
N PHE A 115 9.41 3.52 9.31
CA PHE A 115 8.39 2.49 9.37
C PHE A 115 8.43 1.54 8.17
N VAL A 116 8.62 2.07 6.96
CA VAL A 116 8.75 1.25 5.75
C VAL A 116 9.99 0.35 5.82
N VAL A 117 11.12 0.89 6.27
CA VAL A 117 12.36 0.11 6.45
C VAL A 117 12.18 -0.97 7.53
N LEU A 118 11.55 -0.64 8.65
CA LEU A 118 11.27 -1.61 9.71
C LEU A 118 10.30 -2.70 9.25
N ALA A 119 9.28 -2.36 8.47
CA ALA A 119 8.36 -3.34 7.89
C ALA A 119 9.07 -4.28 6.90
N PHE A 120 9.98 -3.73 6.08
CA PHE A 120 10.82 -4.54 5.19
C PHE A 120 11.74 -5.50 5.97
N LEU A 121 12.40 -5.01 7.02
CA LEU A 121 13.24 -5.85 7.89
C LEU A 121 12.43 -6.94 8.58
N ALA A 122 11.26 -6.61 9.13
CA ALA A 122 10.39 -7.58 9.77
C ALA A 122 9.92 -8.67 8.78
N ALA A 123 9.61 -8.28 7.55
CA ALA A 123 9.25 -9.23 6.51
C ALA A 123 10.43 -10.14 6.12
N LEU A 124 11.65 -9.58 6.03
CA LEU A 124 12.86 -10.34 5.73
C LEU A 124 13.21 -11.33 6.85
N VAL A 125 13.09 -10.93 8.12
CA VAL A 125 13.25 -11.81 9.29
C VAL A 125 12.21 -12.92 9.33
N ALA A 126 10.98 -12.68 8.86
CA ALA A 126 9.94 -13.71 8.83
C ALA A 126 10.19 -14.80 7.76
N ILE A 127 11.05 -14.53 6.79
CA ILE A 127 11.35 -15.43 5.66
C ILE A 127 12.65 -16.23 5.87
N LEU A 128 13.58 -15.67 6.65
CA LEU A 128 14.93 -16.19 6.88
C LEU A 128 14.96 -17.14 8.10
#